data_AF-A0A7Y0S9N6-F1
#
_entry.id   AF-A0A7Y0S9N6-F1
#
_cell.length_a   1.000
_cell.length_b   1.000
_cell.length_c   1.000
_cell.angle_alpha   90.00
_cell.angle_beta   90.00
_cell.angle_gamma   90.00
#
_symmetry.space_group_name_H-M   'P 1'
#
loop_
_entity.id
_entity.type
_entity.pdbx_description
1 polymer ?
#
loop_
_entity_poly.entity_id
_entity_poly.type
_entity_poly.pdbx_seq_one_letter_code
_entity_poly.pdbx_strand_id
1 'polypeptide(L)'
;TVSEVSAAGVGAIFVPFMHKDRQQALNADHLVDCGAAKMIEQPDLTVESLTQQIQQLDRQALLTMAEQARGAAKLNADRVVAQAIVALTEKR
;
A
#
# COMPACT_ATOMS: atom_id res chain seq x y z
N THR A 1 -1.15 -7.60 -3.35
CA THR A 1 0.05 -7.02 -2.71
C THR A 1 -0.21 -5.80 -1.84
N VAL A 2 -0.64 -4.63 -2.35
CA VAL A 2 -0.73 -3.42 -1.49
C VAL A 2 -1.65 -3.63 -0.27
N SER A 3 -2.83 -4.24 -0.47
CA SER A 3 -3.74 -4.59 0.64
C SER A 3 -3.15 -5.64 1.60
N GLU A 4 -2.26 -6.51 1.12
CA GLU A 4 -1.59 -7.51 1.97
C GLU A 4 -0.49 -6.86 2.81
N VAL A 5 0.23 -5.88 2.24
CA VAL A 5 1.24 -5.07 2.96
C VAL A 5 0.57 -4.27 4.09
N SER A 6 -0.54 -3.59 3.81
CA SER A 6 -1.29 -2.86 4.84
C SER A 6 -1.84 -3.80 5.90
N ALA A 7 -2.41 -4.94 5.49
CA ALA A 7 -2.85 -5.97 6.44
C ALA A 7 -1.68 -6.53 7.28
N ALA A 8 -0.49 -6.75 6.70
CA ALA A 8 0.68 -7.21 7.45
C ALA A 8 1.21 -6.15 8.44
N GLY A 9 0.88 -4.87 8.23
CA GLY A 9 1.35 -3.78 9.08
C GLY A 9 2.85 -3.58 8.95
N VAL A 10 3.35 -3.51 7.71
CA VAL A 10 4.77 -3.30 7.43
C VAL A 10 4.97 -2.08 6.54
N GLY A 11 6.01 -1.30 6.80
CA GLY A 11 6.44 -0.24 5.91
C GLY A 11 7.00 -0.82 4.60
N ALA A 12 6.75 -0.15 3.48
CA ALA A 12 7.19 -0.60 2.16
C ALA A 12 7.80 0.53 1.32
N ILE A 13 8.67 0.15 0.39
CA ILE A 13 9.08 0.99 -0.75
C ILE A 13 8.48 0.32 -1.99
N PHE A 14 7.47 0.94 -2.60
CA PHE A 14 6.89 0.44 -3.84
C PHE A 14 7.70 0.89 -5.05
N VAL A 15 7.93 -0.04 -5.97
CA VAL A 15 8.49 0.23 -7.29
C VAL A 15 7.46 -0.24 -8.33
N PRO A 16 6.52 0.61 -8.73
CA PRO A 16 5.49 0.22 -9.69
C PRO A 16 6.10 -0.06 -11.06
N PHE A 17 5.64 -1.12 -11.71
CA PHE A 17 5.98 -1.42 -13.09
C PHE A 17 5.41 -0.35 -14.04
N MET A 18 6.24 0.15 -14.97
CA MET A 18 5.81 1.16 -15.94
C MET A 18 4.84 0.59 -16.96
N HIS A 19 3.60 1.06 -16.89
CA HIS A 19 2.54 0.72 -17.84
C HIS A 19 1.62 1.93 -18.06
N LYS A 20 0.92 1.98 -19.20
CA LYS A 20 0.15 3.18 -19.64
C LYS A 20 -0.91 3.63 -18.63
N ASP A 21 -1.47 2.71 -17.87
CA ASP A 21 -2.56 2.94 -16.92
C ASP A 21 -2.08 3.23 -15.50
N ARG A 22 -0.77 3.09 -15.21
CA ARG A 22 -0.15 3.33 -13.90
C ARG A 22 -0.87 2.65 -12.73
N GLN A 23 -1.57 1.54 -12.97
CA GLN A 23 -2.42 0.91 -11.95
C GLN A 23 -1.66 0.53 -10.68
N GLN A 24 -0.39 0.11 -10.79
CA GLN A 24 0.42 -0.23 -9.62
C GLN A 24 0.75 0.99 -8.76
N ALA A 25 1.03 2.14 -9.37
CA ALA A 25 1.27 3.39 -8.65
C ALA A 25 -0.03 3.85 -7.97
N LEU A 26 -1.15 3.86 -8.70
CA LEU A 26 -2.47 4.24 -8.17
C LEU A 26 -2.90 3.35 -7.00
N ASN A 27 -2.59 2.05 -7.04
CA ASN A 27 -2.85 1.15 -5.94
C ASN A 27 -2.00 1.48 -4.70
N ALA A 28 -0.78 1.96 -4.88
CA ALA A 28 0.16 2.29 -3.81
C ALA A 28 -0.08 3.67 -3.19
N ASP A 29 -0.61 4.63 -3.96
CA ASP A 29 -0.78 6.03 -3.55
C ASP A 29 -1.42 6.17 -2.16
N HIS A 30 -2.48 5.42 -1.86
CA HIS A 30 -3.15 5.53 -0.55
C HIS A 30 -2.24 5.18 0.65
N LEU A 31 -1.25 4.30 0.49
CA LEU A 31 -0.27 4.00 1.53
C LEU A 31 0.87 5.02 1.55
N VAL A 32 1.22 5.60 0.40
CA VAL A 32 2.20 6.68 0.33
C VAL A 32 1.64 7.95 1.00
N ASP A 33 0.40 8.30 0.68
CA ASP A 33 -0.29 9.49 1.18
C ASP A 33 -0.47 9.47 2.71
N CYS A 34 -0.73 8.30 3.30
CA CYS A 34 -0.82 8.17 4.76
C CYS A 34 0.53 7.92 5.46
N GLY A 35 1.64 7.95 4.72
CA GLY A 35 2.99 7.76 5.26
C GLY A 35 3.32 6.32 5.66
N ALA A 36 2.52 5.34 5.21
CA ALA A 36 2.76 3.91 5.41
C ALA A 36 3.81 3.35 4.43
N ALA A 37 4.04 4.01 3.31
CA ALA A 37 4.97 3.57 2.28
C ALA A 37 5.70 4.75 1.63
N LYS A 38 6.80 4.43 0.95
CA LYS A 38 7.44 5.30 -0.04
C LYS A 38 7.25 4.71 -1.44
N MET A 39 7.46 5.51 -2.48
CA MET A 39 7.42 5.05 -3.86
C MET A 39 8.62 5.56 -4.64
N ILE A 40 9.21 4.69 -5.45
CA ILE A 40 10.23 5.02 -6.44
C ILE A 40 9.68 4.57 -7.79
N GLU A 41 9.36 5.51 -8.68
CA GLU A 41 8.92 5.18 -10.03
C GLU A 41 10.05 4.46 -10.78
N GLN A 42 9.72 3.47 -11.62
CA GLN A 42 10.72 2.63 -12.28
C GLN A 42 11.82 3.40 -13.05
N PRO A 43 11.54 4.53 -13.74
CA PRO A 43 12.57 5.33 -14.39
C PRO A 43 13.57 5.96 -13.40
N ASP A 44 13.13 6.20 -12.17
CA ASP A 44 13.95 6.79 -11.10
C ASP A 44 14.62 5.72 -10.23
N LEU A 45 14.32 4.43 -10.47
CA LEU A 45 14.96 3.33 -9.76
C LEU A 45 16.41 3.15 -10.20
N THR A 46 17.30 3.72 -9.40
CA THR A 46 18.75 3.51 -9.45
C THR A 46 19.26 2.88 -8.15
N VAL A 47 20.50 2.37 -8.16
CA VAL A 47 21.17 1.87 -6.94
C VAL A 47 21.25 2.99 -5.89
N GLU A 48 21.59 4.21 -6.31
CA GLU A 48 21.74 5.37 -5.45
C GLU A 48 20.41 5.77 -4.83
N SER A 49 19.34 5.86 -5.62
CA SER A 49 18.00 6.24 -5.14
C SER A 49 17.46 5.24 -4.11
N LEU A 50 17.57 3.93 -4.38
CA LEU A 50 17.12 2.89 -3.46
C LEU A 50 17.94 2.91 -2.17
N THR A 51 19.26 3.05 -2.28
CA THR A 51 20.16 3.14 -1.13
C THR A 51 19.80 4.34 -0.25
N GLN A 52 19.59 5.52 -0.86
CA GLN A 52 19.20 6.73 -0.14
C GLN A 52 17.87 6.54 0.59
N GLN A 53 16.88 5.90 -0.06
CA GLN A 53 15.59 5.63 0.60
C GLN A 53 15.73 4.70 1.78
N ILE A 54 16.49 3.60 1.65
CA ILE A 54 16.72 2.64 2.73
C ILE A 54 17.50 3.27 3.89
N GLN A 55 18.52 4.09 3.61
CA GLN A 55 19.32 4.75 4.64
C GLN A 55 18.53 5.71 5.53
N GLN A 56 17.41 6.25 5.03
CA GLN A 56 16.51 7.10 5.81
C GLN A 56 15.53 6.32 6.70
N LEU A 57 15.46 4.98 6.56
CA LEU A 57 14.51 4.14 7.28
C LEU A 57 15.18 3.53 8.52
N ASP A 58 15.17 4.29 9.62
CA ASP A 58 15.51 3.76 10.93
C ASP A 58 14.36 2.96 11.56
N ARG A 59 14.60 2.39 12.75
CA ARG A 59 13.59 1.56 13.43
C ARG A 59 12.33 2.33 13.80
N GLN A 60 12.45 3.60 14.14
CA GLN A 60 11.32 4.44 14.55
C GLN A 60 10.47 4.83 13.34
N ALA A 61 11.10 5.19 12.23
CA ALA A 61 10.46 5.44 10.96
C ALA A 61 9.70 4.20 10.47
N LEU A 62 10.33 3.03 10.51
CA LEU A 62 9.71 1.76 10.12
C LEU A 62 8.52 1.38 11.01
N LEU A 63 8.62 1.61 12.32
CA LEU A 63 7.50 1.38 13.24
C LEU A 63 6.32 2.31 12.92
N THR A 64 6.62 3.59 12.65
CA THR A 64 5.59 4.57 12.28
C THR A 64 4.89 4.15 10.99
N MET A 65 5.66 3.78 9.96
CA MET A 65 5.10 3.28 8.69
C MET A 65 4.25 2.02 8.90
N ALA A 66 4.69 1.09 9.74
CA ALA A 66 3.96 -0.13 10.07
C ALA A 66 2.60 0.15 10.73
N GLU A 67 2.56 1.09 11.68
CA GLU A 67 1.33 1.52 12.35
C GLU A 67 0.37 2.17 11.35
N GLN A 68 0.86 3.06 10.48
CA GLN A 68 0.05 3.68 9.43
C GLN A 68 -0.46 2.65 8.41
N ALA A 69 0.38 1.70 8.02
CA ALA A 69 0.01 0.61 7.12
C ALA A 69 -1.14 -0.22 7.71
N ARG A 70 -1.00 -0.60 8.98
CA ARG A 70 -2.04 -1.37 9.68
C ARG A 70 -3.32 -0.56 9.87
N GLY A 71 -3.21 0.74 10.15
CA GLY A 71 -4.34 1.65 10.28
C GLY A 71 -5.12 1.82 8.97
N ALA A 72 -4.46 1.76 7.82
CA ALA A 72 -5.07 1.84 6.50
C ALA A 72 -5.67 0.50 6.00
N ALA A 73 -5.46 -0.61 6.72
CA ALA A 73 -5.85 -1.94 6.26
C ALA A 73 -7.37 -2.17 6.28
N LYS A 74 -7.90 -2.73 5.18
CA LYS A 74 -9.30 -3.17 5.08
C LYS A 74 -9.41 -4.68 5.31
N LEU A 75 -9.51 -5.09 6.58
CA LEU A 75 -9.39 -6.51 6.99
C LEU A 75 -10.65 -7.37 6.77
N ASN A 76 -11.82 -6.76 6.53
CA ASN A 76 -13.09 -7.49 6.39
C ASN A 76 -13.72 -7.33 4.99
N ALA A 77 -12.89 -7.10 3.96
CA ALA A 77 -13.36 -6.81 2.61
C ALA A 77 -14.24 -7.94 2.04
N ASP A 78 -13.89 -9.19 2.31
CA ASP A 78 -14.65 -10.40 1.98
C ASP A 78 -16.07 -10.35 2.56
N ARG A 79 -16.21 -10.06 3.85
CA ARG A 79 -17.49 -9.99 4.55
C ARG A 79 -18.34 -8.83 4.04
N VAL A 80 -17.73 -7.66 3.85
CA VAL A 80 -18.42 -6.46 3.35
C VAL A 80 -19.01 -6.72 1.96
N VAL A 81 -18.24 -7.31 1.06
CA VAL A 81 -18.71 -7.63 -0.30
C VAL A 81 -19.82 -8.68 -0.25
N ALA A 82 -19.66 -9.74 0.54
CA ALA A 82 -20.69 -10.78 0.68
C ALA A 82 -22.02 -10.20 1.21
N GLN A 83 -21.97 -9.35 2.23
CA GLN A 83 -23.16 -8.68 2.78
C GLN A 83 -23.84 -7.76 1.76
N ALA A 84 -23.06 -7.01 0.98
CA ALA A 84 -23.60 -6.15 -0.06
C ALA A 84 -24.37 -6.95 -1.13
N ILE A 85 -23.87 -8.13 -1.51
CA ILE A 85 -24.55 -9.04 -2.45
C ILE A 85 -25.87 -9.54 -1.86
N VAL A 86 -25.87 -10.03 -0.62
CA VAL A 86 -27.09 -10.51 0.08
C VAL A 86 -28.15 -9.42 0.14
N ALA A 87 -27.78 -8.19 0.53
CA ALA A 87 -28.69 -7.07 0.62
C ALA A 87 -29.34 -6.67 -0.72
N LEU A 88 -28.68 -6.92 -1.85
CA LEU A 88 -29.26 -6.69 -3.19
C LEU A 88 -30.23 -7.81 -3.59
N THR A 89 -30.06 -9.02 -3.08
CA THR A 89 -30.94 -10.15 -3.37
C THR A 89 -32.22 -10.15 -2.54
N GLU A 90 -32.18 -9.63 -1.31
CA GLU A 90 -33.35 -9.52 -0.42
C GLU A 90 -34.29 -8.36 -0.77
N LYS A 91 -33.84 -7.44 -1.63
CA LYS A 91 -34.65 -6.30 -2.13
C LYS A 91 -35.45 -6.63 -3.40
N ARG A 92 -35.53 -7.91 -3.78
CA ARG A 92 -36.40 -8.44 -4.84
C ARG A 92 -37.59 -9.14 -4.24
#